data_AF-A0A962J508-F1
#
_entry.id   AF-A0A962J508-F1
#
_cell.length_a   1.000
_cell.length_b   1.000
_cell.length_c   1.000
_cell.angle_alpha   90.00
_cell.angle_beta   90.00
_cell.angle_gamma   90.00
#
_symmetry.space_group_name_H-M   'P 1'
#
loop_
_entity.id
_entity.type
_entity.pdbx_description
1 polymer ?
#
loop_
_entity_poly.entity_id
_entity_poly.type
_entity_poly.pdbx_seq_one_letter_code
_entity_poly.pdbx_strand_id
1 'polypeptide(L)'
;MTSDILQDQTSHNAPAPSWTLAKMPAQSPSANTLHLRKNIELSRDAGFIEGRHDIFDLLARHGHEKDALERSLGATIALLRRSGDMLREAEETIEVQNARLAQLNEQIRIEPVSGLLSRRGFAEILTREVARTNRGQNSGGLLVMFSLENLSRIRRQHGSKAANRAVELITKALKDETRIEDHAARICDEEFILLFTATQMKDALERLQNMAMRLNKLSLIWDGREIRLNLSLGLKTYETGEDAEEIFTALNEDLQRNRKGQAMAR
;
A
#
# COMPACT_ATOMS: atom_id res chain seq x y z
N MET A 1 68.54 -21.59 12.63
CA MET A 1 68.02 -20.43 13.38
C MET A 1 66.50 -20.51 13.29
N THR A 2 65.87 -21.40 14.08
CA THR A 2 65.24 -21.12 15.41
C THR A 2 64.16 -20.06 15.31
N SER A 3 62.95 -20.20 15.86
CA SER A 3 62.14 -21.28 16.44
C SER A 3 60.85 -20.57 16.89
N ASP A 4 59.72 -21.26 16.87
CA ASP A 4 58.56 -21.13 17.78
C ASP A 4 57.86 -19.76 17.94
N ILE A 5 56.58 -19.63 17.56
CA ILE A 5 55.38 -20.15 18.25
C ILE A 5 55.32 -19.70 19.71
N LEU A 6 54.45 -18.73 20.02
CA LEU A 6 53.32 -18.89 20.97
C LEU A 6 52.55 -17.58 21.15
N GLN A 7 51.23 -17.72 21.00
CA GLN A 7 50.17 -17.04 21.76
C GLN A 7 50.17 -15.51 21.83
N ASP A 8 49.18 -14.89 21.18
CA ASP A 8 48.18 -14.21 22.00
C ASP A 8 46.77 -14.31 21.41
N GLN A 9 45.92 -15.03 22.13
CA GLN A 9 44.48 -15.08 21.98
C GLN A 9 43.93 -14.06 22.98
N THR A 10 43.68 -12.83 22.53
CA THR A 10 42.82 -11.92 23.28
C THR A 10 41.78 -11.33 22.34
N SER A 11 40.58 -11.89 22.43
CA SER A 11 39.30 -11.21 22.29
C SER A 11 39.30 -9.93 21.45
N HIS A 12 38.88 -10.03 20.19
CA HIS A 12 38.24 -8.91 19.49
C HIS A 12 36.90 -8.60 20.18
N ASN A 13 36.97 -7.94 21.34
CA ASN A 13 35.86 -7.19 21.91
C ASN A 13 36.06 -5.74 21.44
N ALA A 14 35.60 -5.45 20.22
CA ALA A 14 35.46 -4.07 19.78
C ALA A 14 34.50 -3.39 20.78
N PRO A 15 34.92 -2.32 21.49
CA PRO A 15 34.04 -1.66 22.44
C PRO A 15 32.84 -1.14 21.67
N ALA A 16 31.63 -1.49 22.15
CA ALA A 16 30.42 -0.81 21.75
C ALA A 16 30.66 0.72 21.83
N PRO A 17 30.16 1.52 20.88
CA PRO A 17 30.29 2.96 20.97
C PRO A 17 29.69 3.38 22.30
N SER A 18 30.54 3.87 23.21
CA SER A 18 30.10 4.47 24.45
C SER A 18 29.39 5.76 24.09
N TRP A 19 28.09 5.66 23.83
CA TRP A 19 27.19 6.80 24.00
C TRP A 19 27.15 7.06 25.51
N THR A 20 28.20 7.73 26.00
CA THR A 20 28.09 8.44 27.25
C THR A 20 26.99 9.44 26.99
N LEU A 21 25.79 9.17 27.53
CA LEU A 21 24.78 10.18 27.77
C LEU A 21 25.55 11.33 28.43
N ALA A 22 25.90 12.34 27.64
CA ALA A 22 26.23 13.63 28.19
C ALA A 22 25.07 13.90 29.12
N LYS A 23 25.34 13.98 30.43
CA LYS A 23 24.34 14.44 31.39
C LYS A 23 23.84 15.75 30.81
N MET A 24 22.69 15.71 30.16
CA MET A 24 21.97 16.92 29.83
C MET A 24 21.84 17.59 31.19
N PRO A 25 22.30 18.83 31.37
CA PRO A 25 21.99 19.55 32.59
C PRO A 25 20.49 19.40 32.73
N ALA A 26 20.02 18.96 33.90
CA ALA A 26 18.60 18.96 34.20
C ALA A 26 18.13 20.36 33.85
N GLN A 27 17.48 20.51 32.69
CA GLN A 27 17.02 21.81 32.26
C GLN A 27 16.01 22.17 33.32
N SER A 28 16.38 23.18 34.12
CA SER A 28 15.48 23.75 35.09
C SER A 28 14.16 23.97 34.35
N PRO A 29 13.03 23.57 34.94
CA PRO A 29 11.73 23.68 34.29
C PRO A 29 11.65 25.05 33.62
N SER A 30 11.34 25.07 32.32
CA SER A 30 11.25 26.33 31.59
C SER A 30 10.34 27.26 32.39
N ALA A 31 10.58 28.57 32.33
CA ALA A 31 9.87 29.54 33.19
C ALA A 31 8.33 29.32 33.23
N ASN A 32 7.75 28.76 32.16
CA ASN A 32 6.34 28.38 32.07
C ASN A 32 5.91 27.18 32.96
N THR A 33 6.79 26.24 33.31
CA THR A 33 6.44 25.09 34.19
C THR A 33 6.46 25.44 35.67
N LEU A 34 7.01 26.60 36.05
CA LEU A 34 7.02 27.08 37.44
C LEU A 34 5.71 27.79 37.85
N HIS A 35 4.82 28.10 36.89
CA HIS A 35 3.61 28.88 37.13
C HIS A 35 2.41 28.09 37.65
N LEU A 36 2.44 26.76 37.69
CA LEU A 36 1.31 25.94 38.18
C LEU A 36 1.41 25.51 39.67
N ARG A 37 2.34 26.09 40.45
CA ARG A 37 2.47 25.81 41.91
C ARG A 37 2.42 27.07 42.79
N LYS A 38 1.61 28.06 42.43
CA LYS A 38 1.20 29.09 43.40
C LYS A 38 -0.27 28.89 43.73
N ASN A 39 -0.54 27.93 44.61
CA ASN A 39 -1.74 28.05 45.44
C ASN A 39 -1.66 29.44 46.09
N ILE A 40 -2.73 30.22 45.96
CA ILE A 40 -2.85 31.53 46.60
C ILE A 40 -2.75 31.29 48.11
N GLU A 41 -1.54 31.46 48.68
CA GLU A 41 -1.35 31.48 50.12
C GLU A 41 -1.90 32.81 50.64
N LEU A 42 -3.22 32.84 50.88
CA LEU A 42 -3.94 33.96 51.51
C LEU A 42 -3.28 34.40 52.83
N SER A 43 -2.50 33.51 53.46
CA SER A 43 -1.74 33.69 54.69
C SER A 43 -0.42 34.46 54.56
N ARG A 44 -0.04 34.94 53.37
CA ARG A 44 1.18 35.76 53.18
C ARG A 44 0.94 37.17 52.62
N ASP A 45 -0.28 37.53 52.28
CA ASP A 45 -0.60 38.91 51.87
C ASP A 45 -0.89 39.77 53.11
N ALA A 46 0.05 40.66 53.44
CA ALA A 46 -0.07 41.53 54.61
C ALA A 46 -1.33 42.42 54.57
N GLY A 47 -1.82 42.79 53.38
CA GLY A 47 -3.02 43.61 53.25
C GLY A 47 -4.33 42.82 53.42
N PHE A 48 -4.36 41.54 53.08
CA PHE A 48 -5.49 40.64 53.38
C PHE A 48 -5.57 40.31 54.87
N ILE A 49 -4.41 40.03 55.50
CA ILE A 49 -4.33 39.72 56.94
C ILE A 49 -4.67 40.95 57.80
N GLU A 50 -4.27 42.15 57.37
CA GLU A 50 -4.63 43.41 58.03
C GLU A 50 -6.05 43.92 57.67
N GLY A 51 -6.82 43.19 56.86
CA GLY A 51 -8.19 43.54 56.49
C GLY A 51 -8.32 44.79 55.61
N ARG A 52 -7.22 45.20 54.95
CA ARG A 52 -7.20 46.34 54.00
C ARG A 52 -7.55 45.95 52.56
N HIS A 53 -7.39 44.69 52.21
CA HIS A 53 -7.81 44.12 50.93
C HIS A 53 -8.77 42.98 51.18
N ASP A 54 -9.83 42.90 50.39
CA ASP A 54 -10.72 41.74 50.41
C ASP A 54 -10.27 40.66 49.40
N ILE A 55 -10.99 39.54 49.38
CA ILE A 55 -10.70 38.43 48.46
C ILE A 55 -10.86 38.87 46.98
N PHE A 56 -11.69 39.88 46.71
CA PHE A 56 -11.94 40.38 45.37
C PHE A 56 -10.79 41.28 44.87
N ASP A 57 -10.16 42.07 45.74
CA ASP A 57 -8.92 42.80 45.44
C ASP A 57 -7.77 41.85 45.07
N LEU A 58 -7.70 40.71 45.74
CA LEU A 58 -6.65 39.71 45.53
C LEU A 58 -6.86 38.93 44.21
N LEU A 59 -8.12 38.62 43.87
CA LEU A 59 -8.51 38.06 42.57
C LEU A 59 -8.35 39.08 41.42
N ALA A 60 -8.63 40.37 41.66
CA ALA A 60 -8.42 41.44 40.67
C ALA A 60 -6.93 41.60 40.31
N ARG A 61 -6.03 41.46 41.29
CA ARG A 61 -4.56 41.46 41.07
C ARG A 61 -4.07 40.26 40.26
N HIS A 62 -4.76 39.12 40.35
CA HIS A 62 -4.52 37.93 39.52
C HIS A 62 -5.34 37.94 38.22
N GLY A 63 -6.11 39.01 37.93
CA GLY A 63 -6.78 39.21 36.65
C GLY A 63 -5.82 39.10 35.47
N HIS A 64 -4.57 39.52 35.65
CA HIS A 64 -3.50 39.33 34.65
C HIS A 64 -3.18 37.87 34.32
N GLU A 65 -3.33 36.92 35.26
CA GLU A 65 -3.17 35.48 34.99
C GLU A 65 -4.38 34.89 34.26
N LYS A 66 -5.60 35.35 34.58
CA LYS A 66 -6.81 35.00 33.81
C LYS A 66 -6.70 35.51 32.37
N ASP A 67 -6.26 36.75 32.19
CA ASP A 67 -6.02 37.33 30.87
C ASP A 67 -4.88 36.61 30.13
N ALA A 68 -3.84 36.15 30.84
CA ALA A 68 -2.76 35.37 30.24
C ALA A 68 -3.24 33.97 29.78
N LEU A 69 -4.07 33.30 30.58
CA LEU A 69 -4.67 32.02 30.23
C LEU A 69 -5.66 32.16 29.07
N GLU A 70 -6.52 33.18 29.06
CA GLU A 70 -7.45 33.48 27.96
C GLU A 70 -6.70 33.79 26.66
N ARG A 71 -5.61 34.54 26.72
CA ARG A 71 -4.72 34.79 25.56
C ARG A 71 -4.03 33.51 25.08
N SER A 72 -3.53 32.67 25.99
CA SER A 72 -2.90 31.39 25.64
C SER A 72 -3.90 30.41 25.03
N LEU A 73 -5.12 30.35 25.57
CA LEU A 73 -6.20 29.52 25.05
C LEU A 73 -6.66 30.02 23.68
N GLY A 74 -6.81 31.33 23.50
CA GLY A 74 -7.12 31.95 22.20
C GLY A 74 -6.05 31.66 21.15
N ALA A 75 -4.77 31.75 21.51
CA ALA A 75 -3.66 31.40 20.63
C ALA A 75 -3.65 29.90 20.27
N THR A 76 -3.93 29.03 21.25
CA THR A 76 -4.00 27.57 21.02
C THR A 76 -5.18 27.22 20.11
N ILE A 77 -6.36 27.81 20.32
CA ILE A 77 -7.54 27.63 19.47
C ILE A 77 -7.25 28.13 18.04
N ALA A 78 -6.59 29.28 17.90
CA ALA A 78 -6.18 29.81 16.60
C ALA A 78 -5.20 28.89 15.87
N LEU A 79 -4.22 28.30 16.59
CA LEU A 79 -3.28 27.33 16.03
C LEU A 79 -3.97 26.02 15.62
N LEU A 80 -4.86 25.48 16.44
CA LEU A 80 -5.63 24.27 16.10
C LEU A 80 -6.53 24.51 14.89
N ARG A 81 -7.19 25.67 14.82
CA ARG A 81 -8.00 26.06 13.66
C ARG A 81 -7.14 26.13 12.40
N ARG A 82 -6.00 26.82 12.46
CA ARG A 82 -5.05 26.91 11.35
C ARG A 82 -4.51 25.54 10.95
N SER A 83 -4.24 24.66 11.90
CA SER A 83 -3.80 23.28 11.62
C SER A 83 -4.91 22.48 10.94
N GLY A 84 -6.17 22.63 11.36
CA GLY A 84 -7.31 22.00 10.72
C GLY A 84 -7.51 22.50 9.28
N ASP A 85 -7.40 23.82 9.07
CA ASP A 85 -7.49 24.42 7.73
C ASP A 85 -6.37 23.92 6.81
N MET A 86 -5.12 23.86 7.30
CA MET A 86 -3.98 23.32 6.54
C MET A 86 -4.14 21.82 6.23
N LEU A 87 -4.67 21.02 7.16
CA LEU A 87 -4.94 19.60 6.91
C LEU A 87 -5.98 19.43 5.81
N ARG A 88 -7.07 20.21 5.86
CA ARG A 88 -8.12 20.18 4.83
C ARG A 88 -7.59 20.57 3.46
N GLU A 89 -6.79 21.63 3.37
CA GLU A 89 -6.15 22.06 2.13
C GLU A 89 -5.17 20.99 1.59
N ALA A 90 -4.41 20.34 2.47
CA ALA A 90 -3.54 19.24 2.09
C ALA A 90 -4.31 18.02 1.59
N GLU A 91 -5.43 17.66 2.25
CA GLU A 91 -6.32 16.58 1.82
C GLU A 91 -6.92 16.86 0.43
N GLU A 92 -7.46 18.07 0.22
CA GLU A 92 -7.98 18.51 -1.08
C GLU A 92 -6.91 18.44 -2.17
N THR A 93 -5.67 18.86 -1.85
CA THR A 93 -4.53 18.79 -2.77
C THR A 93 -4.16 17.35 -3.11
N ILE A 94 -4.11 16.46 -2.12
CA ILE A 94 -3.80 15.04 -2.31
C ILE A 94 -4.86 14.39 -3.22
N GLU A 95 -6.13 14.70 -3.00
CA GLU A 95 -7.23 14.16 -3.80
C GLU A 95 -7.11 14.58 -5.28
N VAL A 96 -6.87 15.87 -5.54
CA VAL A 96 -6.64 16.38 -6.91
C VAL A 96 -5.41 15.74 -7.55
N GLN A 97 -4.31 15.59 -6.80
CA GLN A 97 -3.11 14.93 -7.30
C GLN A 97 -3.34 13.45 -7.63
N ASN A 98 -4.06 12.72 -6.77
CA ASN A 98 -4.42 11.33 -6.99
C ASN A 98 -5.30 11.16 -8.23
N ALA A 99 -6.28 12.05 -8.42
CA ALA A 99 -7.12 12.04 -9.62
C ALA A 99 -6.29 12.28 -10.90
N ARG A 100 -5.34 13.23 -10.86
CA ARG A 100 -4.43 13.50 -11.98
C ARG A 100 -3.51 12.31 -12.27
N LEU A 101 -2.97 11.67 -11.24
CA LEU A 101 -2.18 10.45 -11.39
C LEU A 101 -2.99 9.30 -11.97
N ALA A 102 -4.25 9.13 -11.55
CA ALA A 102 -5.15 8.14 -12.13
C ALA A 102 -5.37 8.40 -13.62
N GLN A 103 -5.59 9.65 -14.01
CA GLN A 103 -5.76 10.04 -15.41
C GLN A 103 -4.50 9.81 -16.25
N LEU A 104 -3.31 10.09 -15.70
CA LEU A 104 -2.04 9.81 -16.37
C LEU A 104 -1.79 8.31 -16.49
N ASN A 105 -2.09 7.53 -15.44
CA ASN A 105 -1.99 6.08 -15.46
C ASN A 105 -2.94 5.46 -16.49
N GLU A 106 -4.09 6.07 -16.72
CA GLU A 106 -5.01 5.67 -17.79
C GLU A 106 -4.44 5.90 -19.20
N GLN A 107 -3.29 6.56 -19.36
CA GLN A 107 -2.60 6.67 -20.65
C GLN A 107 -1.46 5.67 -20.81
N ILE A 108 -1.08 4.99 -19.73
CA ILE A 108 0.03 4.06 -19.72
C ILE A 108 -0.45 2.71 -20.28
N ARG A 109 0.22 2.21 -21.33
CA ARG A 109 -0.10 0.90 -21.94
C ARG A 109 0.54 -0.29 -21.23
N ILE A 110 1.52 -0.07 -20.36
CA ILE A 110 2.31 -1.10 -19.66
C ILE A 110 2.26 -0.90 -18.15
N GLU A 111 1.88 -1.92 -17.39
CA GLU A 111 1.86 -1.87 -15.93
C GLU A 111 3.30 -1.91 -15.39
N PRO A 112 3.74 -0.94 -14.56
CA PRO A 112 5.15 -0.75 -14.23
C PRO A 112 5.76 -1.86 -13.37
N VAL A 113 4.98 -2.54 -12.52
CA VAL A 113 5.52 -3.58 -11.62
C VAL A 113 5.69 -4.92 -12.35
N SER A 114 4.73 -5.31 -13.17
CA SER A 114 4.76 -6.57 -13.93
C SER A 114 5.43 -6.42 -15.31
N GLY A 115 5.45 -5.22 -15.88
CA GLY A 115 5.82 -5.02 -17.28
C GLY A 115 4.93 -5.80 -18.25
N LEU A 116 3.70 -6.11 -17.86
CA LEU A 116 2.62 -6.61 -18.73
C LEU A 116 1.85 -5.43 -19.29
N LEU A 117 0.93 -5.69 -20.22
CA LEU A 117 -0.02 -4.66 -20.63
C LEU A 117 -0.83 -4.18 -19.41
N SER A 118 -1.13 -2.89 -19.37
CA SER A 118 -2.11 -2.34 -18.44
C SER A 118 -3.54 -2.72 -18.88
N ARG A 119 -4.53 -2.41 -18.04
CA ARG A 119 -5.94 -2.54 -18.39
C ARG A 119 -6.28 -1.88 -19.73
N ARG A 120 -5.81 -0.64 -19.95
CA ARG A 120 -6.00 0.05 -21.22
C ARG A 120 -5.28 -0.63 -22.38
N GLY A 121 -4.01 -0.97 -22.19
CA GLY A 121 -3.22 -1.63 -23.24
C GLY A 121 -3.87 -2.95 -23.68
N PHE A 122 -4.48 -3.67 -22.75
CA PHE A 122 -5.27 -4.86 -23.02
C PHE A 122 -6.58 -4.56 -23.76
N ALA A 123 -7.36 -3.58 -23.30
CA ALA A 123 -8.63 -3.21 -23.94
C ALA A 123 -8.45 -2.85 -25.42
N GLU A 124 -7.44 -2.03 -25.73
CA GLU A 124 -7.09 -1.66 -27.12
C GLU A 124 -6.79 -2.88 -28.00
N ILE A 125 -6.13 -3.90 -27.44
CA ILE A 125 -5.80 -5.14 -28.13
C ILE A 125 -7.04 -6.02 -28.29
N LEU A 126 -7.83 -6.20 -27.23
CA LEU A 126 -9.04 -7.01 -27.26
C LEU A 126 -10.02 -6.48 -28.31
N THR A 127 -10.29 -5.17 -28.31
CA THR A 127 -11.16 -4.53 -29.32
C THR A 127 -10.64 -4.78 -30.73
N ARG A 128 -9.33 -4.71 -30.95
CA ARG A 128 -8.72 -4.98 -32.25
C ARG A 128 -8.89 -6.43 -32.67
N GLU A 129 -8.63 -7.37 -31.77
CA GLU A 129 -8.73 -8.81 -32.06
C GLU A 129 -10.15 -9.24 -32.32
N VAL A 130 -11.12 -8.78 -31.52
CA VAL A 130 -12.56 -9.02 -31.76
C VAL A 130 -12.98 -8.44 -33.11
N ALA A 131 -12.53 -7.24 -33.47
CA ALA A 131 -12.81 -6.67 -34.78
C ALA A 131 -12.18 -7.48 -35.94
N ARG A 132 -11.01 -8.10 -35.73
CA ARG A 132 -10.40 -9.02 -36.72
C ARG A 132 -11.20 -10.31 -36.85
N THR A 133 -11.67 -10.88 -35.74
CA THR A 133 -12.56 -12.04 -35.71
C THR A 133 -13.85 -11.75 -36.48
N ASN A 134 -14.47 -10.60 -36.21
CA ASN A 134 -15.71 -10.17 -36.86
C ASN A 134 -15.57 -9.96 -38.38
N ARG A 135 -14.36 -9.67 -38.86
CA ARG A 135 -14.02 -9.62 -40.30
C ARG A 135 -13.62 -10.97 -40.90
N GLY A 136 -13.70 -12.06 -40.13
CA GLY A 136 -13.29 -13.41 -40.56
C GLY A 136 -11.78 -13.59 -40.71
N GLN A 137 -10.95 -12.72 -40.12
CA GLN A 137 -9.50 -12.78 -40.24
C GLN A 137 -8.85 -13.77 -39.24
N ASN A 138 -9.59 -14.20 -38.22
CA ASN A 138 -9.21 -15.26 -37.29
C ASN A 138 -10.49 -16.03 -36.86
N SER A 139 -10.31 -17.20 -36.24
CA SER A 139 -11.41 -18.06 -35.78
C SER A 139 -11.85 -17.79 -34.33
N GLY A 140 -11.54 -16.62 -33.79
CA GLY A 140 -11.74 -16.32 -32.36
C GLY A 140 -10.60 -16.83 -31.47
N GLY A 141 -10.90 -17.04 -30.19
CA GLY A 141 -9.92 -17.49 -29.21
C GLY A 141 -10.47 -17.64 -27.80
N LEU A 142 -9.58 -17.56 -26.81
CA LEU A 142 -9.91 -17.77 -25.39
C LEU A 142 -9.28 -16.66 -24.53
N LEU A 143 -10.11 -16.04 -23.69
CA LEU A 143 -9.65 -15.19 -22.61
C LEU A 143 -9.61 -15.98 -21.30
N VAL A 144 -8.57 -15.74 -20.53
CA VAL A 144 -8.36 -16.32 -19.21
C VAL A 144 -8.03 -15.21 -18.24
N MET A 145 -8.86 -15.03 -17.22
CA MET A 145 -8.58 -14.08 -16.13
C MET A 145 -8.13 -14.84 -14.90
N PHE A 146 -7.09 -14.37 -14.22
CA PHE A 146 -6.51 -14.95 -13.02
C PHE A 146 -6.60 -13.94 -11.87
N SER A 147 -6.91 -14.40 -10.67
CA SER A 147 -6.91 -13.59 -9.44
C SER A 147 -6.00 -14.22 -8.38
N LEU A 148 -5.02 -13.45 -7.88
CA LEU A 148 -4.12 -13.85 -6.80
C LEU A 148 -4.75 -13.54 -5.43
N GLU A 149 -5.49 -14.51 -4.90
CA GLU A 149 -6.36 -14.34 -3.72
C GLU A 149 -5.63 -13.97 -2.43
N ASN A 150 -4.34 -14.29 -2.31
CA ASN A 150 -3.57 -14.04 -1.10
C ASN A 150 -2.56 -12.89 -1.23
N LEU A 151 -2.58 -12.08 -2.31
CA LEU A 151 -1.62 -10.99 -2.48
C LEU A 151 -1.74 -9.95 -1.36
N SER A 152 -2.96 -9.51 -1.04
CA SER A 152 -3.21 -8.60 0.07
C SER A 152 -2.71 -9.14 1.42
N ARG A 153 -2.86 -10.46 1.67
CA ARG A 153 -2.33 -11.10 2.87
C ARG A 153 -0.81 -11.09 2.89
N ILE A 154 -0.17 -11.42 1.76
CA ILE A 154 1.29 -11.36 1.61
C ILE A 154 1.79 -9.94 1.86
N ARG A 155 1.12 -8.93 1.28
CA ARG A 155 1.48 -7.51 1.45
C ARG A 155 1.41 -7.08 2.91
N ARG A 156 0.35 -7.47 3.64
CA ARG A 156 0.21 -7.13 5.07
C ARG A 156 1.23 -7.86 5.96
N GLN A 157 1.55 -9.12 5.67
CA GLN A 157 2.41 -9.95 6.53
C GLN A 157 3.90 -9.79 6.23
N HIS A 158 4.27 -9.55 4.97
CA HIS A 158 5.66 -9.59 4.49
C HIS A 158 6.08 -8.30 3.76
N GLY A 159 5.19 -7.30 3.69
CA GLY A 159 5.47 -6.00 3.11
C GLY A 159 5.38 -5.95 1.57
N SER A 160 5.53 -4.75 1.03
CA SER A 160 5.35 -4.51 -0.41
C SER A 160 6.39 -5.20 -1.29
N LYS A 161 7.62 -5.44 -0.78
CA LYS A 161 8.67 -6.12 -1.55
C LYS A 161 8.31 -7.59 -1.82
N ALA A 162 7.79 -8.29 -0.80
CA ALA A 162 7.31 -9.66 -0.95
C ALA A 162 6.12 -9.74 -1.91
N ALA A 163 5.18 -8.79 -1.82
CA ALA A 163 4.03 -8.71 -2.71
C ALA A 163 4.46 -8.49 -4.17
N ASN A 164 5.39 -7.55 -4.43
CA ASN A 164 5.92 -7.32 -5.76
C ASN A 164 6.63 -8.58 -6.30
N ARG A 165 7.38 -9.29 -5.44
CA ARG A 165 8.01 -10.55 -5.85
C ARG A 165 7.01 -11.65 -6.20
N ALA A 166 5.88 -11.73 -5.51
CA ALA A 166 4.79 -12.64 -5.88
C ALA A 166 4.20 -12.29 -7.26
N VAL A 167 3.98 -11.00 -7.53
CA VAL A 167 3.53 -10.50 -8.84
C VAL A 167 4.53 -10.86 -9.94
N GLU A 168 5.83 -10.66 -9.71
CA GLU A 168 6.88 -11.01 -10.66
C GLU A 168 6.90 -12.51 -11.00
N LEU A 169 6.65 -13.39 -10.02
CA LEU A 169 6.60 -14.84 -10.25
C LEU A 169 5.45 -15.23 -11.18
N ILE A 170 4.24 -14.70 -10.95
CA ILE A 170 3.09 -14.93 -11.83
C ILE A 170 3.35 -14.35 -13.21
N THR A 171 3.84 -13.10 -13.25
CA THR A 171 4.18 -12.42 -14.50
C THR A 171 5.12 -13.26 -15.36
N LYS A 172 6.18 -13.80 -14.76
CA LYS A 172 7.12 -14.66 -15.48
C LYS A 172 6.44 -15.92 -15.99
N ALA A 173 5.66 -16.59 -15.16
CA ALA A 173 4.95 -17.81 -15.56
C ALA A 173 3.94 -17.55 -16.70
N LEU A 174 3.27 -16.39 -16.71
CA LEU A 174 2.39 -16.00 -17.81
C LEU A 174 3.20 -15.72 -19.08
N LYS A 175 4.28 -14.93 -18.99
CA LYS A 175 5.14 -14.60 -20.15
C LYS A 175 5.74 -15.84 -20.80
N ASP A 176 6.21 -16.80 -20.02
CA ASP A 176 6.83 -18.04 -20.50
C ASP A 176 5.84 -18.92 -21.31
N GLU A 177 4.53 -18.76 -21.09
CA GLU A 177 3.46 -19.52 -21.76
C GLU A 177 2.71 -18.70 -22.83
N THR A 178 3.05 -17.42 -22.99
CA THR A 178 2.43 -16.49 -23.94
C THR A 178 3.23 -16.54 -25.26
N ARG A 179 2.57 -16.89 -26.37
CA ARG A 179 3.18 -16.80 -27.71
C ARG A 179 3.30 -15.33 -28.13
N ILE A 180 4.06 -15.07 -29.18
CA ILE A 180 4.20 -13.72 -29.77
C ILE A 180 2.83 -13.10 -30.11
N GLU A 181 1.89 -13.92 -30.57
CA GLU A 181 0.53 -13.52 -30.97
C GLU A 181 -0.45 -13.40 -29.79
N ASP A 182 -0.08 -13.93 -28.62
CA ASP A 182 -0.91 -13.90 -27.42
C ASP A 182 -0.58 -12.67 -26.57
N HIS A 183 -1.52 -12.26 -25.72
CA HIS A 183 -1.35 -11.03 -24.94
C HIS A 183 -1.65 -11.25 -23.47
N ALA A 184 -0.68 -10.91 -22.61
CA ALA A 184 -0.82 -10.93 -21.17
C ALA A 184 -0.87 -9.51 -20.61
N ALA A 185 -1.79 -9.27 -19.69
CA ALA A 185 -2.01 -8.00 -19.04
C ALA A 185 -2.25 -8.14 -17.54
N ARG A 186 -2.01 -7.06 -16.82
CA ARG A 186 -2.41 -6.90 -15.43
C ARG A 186 -3.44 -5.78 -15.36
N ILE A 187 -4.67 -6.14 -15.00
CA ILE A 187 -5.83 -5.25 -15.09
C ILE A 187 -6.11 -4.54 -13.76
N CYS A 188 -5.69 -5.14 -12.64
CA CYS A 188 -5.74 -4.54 -11.32
C CYS A 188 -4.62 -5.09 -10.43
N ASP A 189 -4.63 -4.75 -9.14
CA ASP A 189 -3.59 -5.16 -8.19
C ASP A 189 -3.42 -6.68 -8.08
N GLU A 190 -4.52 -7.44 -8.07
CA GLU A 190 -4.48 -8.90 -7.86
C GLU A 190 -4.85 -9.69 -9.12
N GLU A 191 -5.29 -9.01 -10.18
CA GLU A 191 -5.86 -9.68 -11.37
C GLU A 191 -5.01 -9.51 -12.62
N PHE A 192 -4.85 -10.64 -13.31
CA PHE A 192 -4.14 -10.78 -14.56
C PHE A 192 -5.08 -11.34 -15.61
N ILE A 193 -4.80 -11.08 -16.87
CA ILE A 193 -5.58 -11.61 -17.98
C ILE A 193 -4.66 -12.03 -19.10
N LEU A 194 -5.04 -13.12 -19.77
CA LEU A 194 -4.37 -13.66 -20.93
C LEU A 194 -5.38 -13.79 -22.06
N LEU A 195 -4.98 -13.36 -23.25
CA LEU A 195 -5.74 -13.48 -24.48
C LEU A 195 -4.99 -14.43 -25.41
N PHE A 196 -5.56 -15.61 -25.63
CA PHE A 196 -5.13 -16.52 -26.68
C PHE A 196 -5.82 -16.14 -27.99
N THR A 197 -5.03 -15.75 -28.99
CA THR A 197 -5.55 -15.33 -30.29
C THR A 197 -5.51 -16.50 -31.29
N ALA A 198 -6.47 -16.51 -32.22
CA ALA A 198 -6.52 -17.48 -33.33
C ALA A 198 -6.32 -18.95 -32.91
N THR A 199 -6.82 -19.31 -31.72
CA THR A 199 -6.60 -20.62 -31.11
C THR A 199 -7.93 -21.34 -30.94
N GLN A 200 -8.04 -22.56 -31.46
CA GLN A 200 -9.24 -23.38 -31.25
C GLN A 200 -9.40 -23.74 -29.78
N MET A 201 -10.64 -23.85 -29.31
CA MET A 201 -10.95 -24.09 -27.90
C MET A 201 -10.20 -25.31 -27.32
N LYS A 202 -10.09 -26.40 -28.08
CA LYS A 202 -9.37 -27.61 -27.64
C LYS A 202 -7.90 -27.33 -27.33
N ASP A 203 -7.19 -26.67 -28.23
CA ASP A 203 -5.78 -26.34 -28.07
C ASP A 203 -5.57 -25.29 -26.97
N ALA A 204 -6.49 -24.33 -26.88
CA ALA A 204 -6.47 -23.30 -25.84
C ALA A 204 -6.62 -23.92 -24.44
N LEU A 205 -7.54 -24.88 -24.29
CA LEU A 205 -7.74 -25.61 -23.05
C LEU A 205 -6.54 -26.48 -22.67
N GLU A 206 -5.91 -27.17 -23.62
CA GLU A 206 -4.71 -27.98 -23.34
C GLU A 206 -3.54 -27.11 -22.86
N ARG A 207 -3.30 -25.98 -23.53
CA ARG A 207 -2.31 -24.98 -23.10
C ARG A 207 -2.64 -24.44 -21.71
N LEU A 208 -3.89 -24.08 -21.48
CA LEU A 208 -4.35 -23.57 -20.20
C LEU A 208 -4.20 -24.62 -19.09
N GLN A 209 -4.49 -25.90 -19.33
CA GLN A 209 -4.30 -26.96 -18.33
C GLN A 209 -2.84 -27.08 -17.92
N ASN A 210 -1.92 -27.06 -18.90
CA ASN A 210 -0.48 -27.09 -18.64
C ASN A 210 -0.02 -25.87 -17.84
N MET A 211 -0.50 -24.68 -18.19
CA MET A 211 -0.23 -23.44 -17.48
C MET A 211 -0.79 -23.47 -16.05
N ALA A 212 -2.05 -23.88 -15.87
CA ALA A 212 -2.71 -23.97 -14.58
C ALA A 212 -1.97 -24.93 -13.63
N MET A 213 -1.48 -26.06 -14.13
CA MET A 213 -0.64 -26.98 -13.34
C MET A 213 0.66 -26.33 -12.85
N ARG A 214 1.29 -25.49 -13.67
CA ARG A 214 2.51 -24.76 -13.28
C ARG A 214 2.20 -23.64 -12.29
N LEU A 215 1.17 -22.85 -12.57
CA LEU A 215 0.71 -21.76 -11.73
C LEU A 215 0.28 -22.25 -10.33
N ASN A 216 -0.41 -23.39 -10.24
CA ASN A 216 -0.80 -23.99 -8.96
C ASN A 216 0.37 -24.49 -8.10
N LYS A 217 1.55 -24.67 -8.71
CA LYS A 217 2.78 -25.07 -8.00
C LYS A 217 3.66 -23.88 -7.64
N LEU A 218 3.27 -22.65 -8.02
CA LEU A 218 4.07 -21.47 -7.70
C LEU A 218 4.06 -21.20 -6.20
N SER A 219 5.27 -21.07 -5.67
CA SER A 219 5.51 -20.59 -4.31
C SER A 219 6.59 -19.51 -4.33
N LEU A 220 6.42 -18.55 -3.42
CA LEU A 220 7.37 -17.50 -3.14
C LEU A 220 8.23 -17.95 -1.95
N ILE A 221 9.54 -18.04 -2.14
CA ILE A 221 10.49 -18.15 -1.03
C ILE A 221 10.80 -16.73 -0.54
N TRP A 222 10.42 -16.43 0.70
CA TRP A 222 10.62 -15.13 1.32
C TRP A 222 11.04 -15.29 2.79
N ASP A 223 12.15 -14.67 3.18
CA ASP A 223 12.73 -14.77 4.54
C ASP A 223 12.83 -16.22 5.06
N GLY A 224 13.27 -17.15 4.18
CA GLY A 224 13.42 -18.56 4.51
C GLY A 224 12.11 -19.36 4.63
N ARG A 225 10.96 -18.74 4.32
CA ARG A 225 9.65 -19.39 4.34
C ARG A 225 9.10 -19.55 2.93
N GLU A 226 8.46 -20.70 2.68
CA GLU A 226 7.71 -20.94 1.46
C GLU A 226 6.26 -20.44 1.59
N ILE A 227 5.86 -19.55 0.70
CA ILE A 227 4.51 -18.98 0.63
C ILE A 227 3.87 -19.45 -0.67
N ARG A 228 2.91 -20.38 -0.60
CA ARG A 228 2.14 -20.80 -1.78
C ARG A 228 1.25 -19.66 -2.29
N LEU A 229 1.22 -19.49 -3.61
CA LEU A 229 0.35 -18.53 -4.28
C LEU A 229 -0.99 -19.20 -4.60
N ASN A 230 -2.09 -18.53 -4.28
CA ASN A 230 -3.43 -19.07 -4.48
C ASN A 230 -4.11 -18.35 -5.64
N LEU A 231 -4.40 -19.07 -6.71
CA LEU A 231 -5.00 -18.51 -7.91
C LEU A 231 -6.41 -19.04 -8.13
N SER A 232 -7.34 -18.12 -8.42
CA SER A 232 -8.60 -18.43 -9.07
C SER A 232 -8.52 -18.04 -10.54
N LEU A 233 -9.27 -18.75 -11.39
CA LEU A 233 -9.33 -18.45 -12.82
C LEU A 233 -10.77 -18.38 -13.30
N GLY A 234 -11.01 -17.53 -14.30
CA GLY A 234 -12.24 -17.46 -15.08
C GLY A 234 -11.93 -17.55 -16.56
N LEU A 235 -12.87 -18.07 -17.34
CA LEU A 235 -12.68 -18.37 -18.76
C LEU A 235 -13.83 -17.84 -19.62
N LYS A 236 -13.49 -17.31 -20.80
CA LYS A 236 -14.48 -16.94 -21.82
C LYS A 236 -13.88 -17.09 -23.21
N THR A 237 -14.49 -17.92 -24.05
CA THR A 237 -14.18 -17.93 -25.48
C THR A 237 -14.72 -16.68 -26.15
N TYR A 238 -14.11 -16.26 -27.24
CA TYR A 238 -14.68 -15.23 -28.11
C TYR A 238 -14.71 -15.69 -29.56
N GLU A 239 -15.79 -15.38 -30.25
CA GLU A 239 -16.06 -15.81 -31.63
C GLU A 239 -16.66 -14.65 -32.45
N THR A 240 -16.95 -14.90 -33.72
CA THR A 240 -17.52 -13.91 -34.64
C THR A 240 -18.91 -13.45 -34.17
N GLY A 241 -19.11 -12.14 -34.15
CA GLY A 241 -20.37 -11.49 -33.79
C GLY A 241 -20.44 -11.00 -32.35
N GLU A 242 -19.42 -11.25 -31.53
CA GLU A 242 -19.37 -10.78 -30.15
C GLU A 242 -18.75 -9.39 -30.01
N ASP A 243 -19.09 -8.72 -28.90
CA ASP A 243 -18.54 -7.41 -28.50
C ASP A 243 -17.49 -7.58 -27.38
N ALA A 244 -16.45 -6.74 -27.41
CA ALA A 244 -15.33 -6.82 -26.47
C ALA A 244 -15.74 -6.57 -25.01
N GLU A 245 -16.66 -5.64 -24.75
CA GLU A 245 -17.13 -5.35 -23.39
C GLU A 245 -18.02 -6.47 -22.85
N GLU A 246 -18.87 -7.07 -23.70
CA GLU A 246 -19.69 -8.23 -23.32
C GLU A 246 -18.81 -9.44 -22.98
N ILE A 247 -17.80 -9.72 -23.80
CA ILE A 247 -16.81 -10.78 -23.55
C ILE A 247 -16.12 -10.55 -22.20
N PHE A 248 -15.63 -9.32 -21.96
CA PHE A 248 -14.92 -8.99 -20.72
C PHE A 248 -15.84 -9.10 -19.49
N THR A 249 -17.08 -8.66 -19.61
CA THR A 249 -18.09 -8.76 -18.54
C THR A 249 -18.37 -10.21 -18.19
N ALA A 250 -18.64 -11.06 -19.19
CA ALA A 250 -18.89 -12.49 -18.98
C ALA A 250 -17.69 -13.21 -18.36
N LEU A 251 -16.47 -12.86 -18.77
CA LEU A 251 -15.23 -13.40 -18.19
C LEU A 251 -15.10 -13.04 -16.71
N ASN A 252 -15.37 -11.79 -16.35
CA ASN A 252 -15.33 -11.34 -14.97
C ASN A 252 -16.39 -12.07 -14.12
N GLU A 253 -17.60 -12.25 -14.63
CA GLU A 253 -18.65 -13.02 -13.94
C GLU A 253 -18.22 -14.47 -13.66
N ASP A 254 -17.56 -15.12 -14.63
CA ASP A 254 -17.04 -16.47 -14.45
C ASP A 254 -15.94 -16.52 -13.37
N LEU A 255 -15.01 -15.57 -13.38
CA LEU A 255 -13.98 -15.47 -12.33
C LEU A 255 -14.64 -15.30 -10.95
N GLN A 256 -15.60 -14.38 -10.81
CA GLN A 256 -16.27 -14.14 -9.52
C GLN A 256 -17.03 -15.37 -9.01
N ARG A 257 -17.64 -16.14 -9.92
CA ARG A 257 -18.27 -17.42 -9.57
C ARG A 257 -17.25 -18.40 -9.01
N ASN A 258 -16.09 -18.54 -9.66
CA ASN A 258 -15.03 -19.47 -9.25
C ASN A 258 -14.37 -19.06 -7.94
N ARG A 259 -14.18 -17.77 -7.69
CA ARG A 259 -13.68 -17.23 -6.41
C ARG A 259 -14.60 -17.60 -5.24
N LYS A 260 -15.92 -17.40 -5.41
CA LYS A 260 -16.93 -17.75 -4.40
C LYS A 260 -16.97 -19.26 -4.14
N GLY A 261 -16.88 -20.08 -5.19
CA GLY A 261 -16.82 -21.54 -5.05
C GLY A 261 -15.62 -22.01 -4.23
N GLN A 262 -14.44 -21.43 -4.45
CA GLN A 262 -13.25 -21.74 -3.64
C GLN A 262 -13.36 -21.28 -2.19
N ALA A 263 -14.02 -20.14 -1.93
CA ALA A 263 -14.24 -19.64 -0.58
C ALA A 263 -15.18 -20.55 0.23
N MET A 264 -16.18 -21.17 -0.41
CA MET A 264 -17.08 -22.13 0.24
C MET A 264 -16.47 -23.51 0.46
N ALA A 265 -15.42 -23.86 -0.30
CA ALA A 265 -14.75 -25.16 -0.20
C ALA A 265 -13.60 -25.21 0.84
N ARG A 266 -13.32 -24.09 1.52
CA ARG A 266 -12.25 -23.93 2.52
C ARG A 266 -12.82 -23.71 3.91
#